data_AF-A0A9K3P2Q8-F1
#
_entry.id   AF-A0A9K3P2Q8-F1
#
_cell.length_a   1.000
_cell.length_b   1.000
_cell.length_c   1.000
_cell.angle_alpha   90.00
_cell.angle_beta   90.00
_cell.angle_gamma   90.00
#
_symmetry.space_group_name_H-M   'P 1'
#
loop_
_entity.id
_entity.type
_entity.pdbx_description
1 polymer ?
#
loop_
_entity_poly.entity_id
_entity_poly.type
_entity_poly.pdbx_seq_one_letter_code
_entity_poly.pdbx_strand_id
1 'polypeptide(L)'
;MGCFFVLTSAELNTRKSILGEVTSRATEAETRARQAEEKGDGLATSLAQVTNDHAWMCQHGIRHIVEAILDAPENATGVTDMNVRACQSGFKDGYNKCLNNVNPFFSSRFTDERSGFHGVDTEDAFGAAVDAYNNLSIPALYRIEAWLEVEDYVDRLRMLFNSAKEGEGTSDANVE
;
A
#
# COMPACT_ATOMS: atom_id res chain seq x y z
N MET A 1 55.97 53.15 39.60
CA MET A 1 56.12 51.75 40.05
C MET A 1 55.50 50.86 38.98
N GLY A 2 56.30 50.44 37.99
CA GLY A 2 55.84 49.59 36.89
C GLY A 2 56.83 48.44 36.76
N CYS A 3 56.42 47.25 37.20
CA CYS A 3 57.24 46.05 37.09
C CYS A 3 57.08 45.53 35.65
N PHE A 4 58.05 45.81 34.78
CA PHE A 4 58.07 45.26 33.43
C PHE A 4 58.60 43.83 33.53
N PHE A 5 57.69 42.86 33.48
CA PHE A 5 58.03 41.44 33.56
C PHE A 5 58.67 41.01 32.24
N VAL A 6 60.01 40.93 32.20
CA VAL A 6 60.74 40.41 31.04
C VAL A 6 60.67 38.89 31.10
N LEU A 7 59.92 38.28 30.18
CA LEU A 7 59.84 36.82 30.05
C LEU A 7 61.20 36.23 29.69
N THR A 8 61.56 35.14 30.38
CA THR A 8 62.79 34.40 30.10
C THR A 8 62.66 33.61 28.79
N SER A 9 63.79 33.32 28.13
CA SER A 9 63.80 32.54 26.88
C SER A 9 63.15 31.16 27.03
N ALA A 10 63.27 30.53 28.20
CA ALA A 10 62.62 29.25 28.51
C ALA A 10 61.08 29.38 28.54
N GLU A 11 60.54 30.42 29.18
CA GLU A 11 59.09 30.68 29.23
C GLU A 11 58.52 30.98 27.84
N LEU A 12 59.27 31.70 26.99
CA LEU A 12 58.86 31.95 25.60
C LEU A 12 58.79 30.65 24.79
N ASN A 13 59.75 29.73 24.97
CA ASN A 13 59.75 28.44 24.28
C ASN A 13 58.59 27.55 24.74
N THR A 14 58.30 27.48 26.05
CA THR A 14 57.14 26.75 26.58
C THR A 14 55.83 27.31 26.04
N ARG A 15 55.67 28.64 26.06
CA ARG A 15 54.46 29.30 25.50
C ARG A 15 54.29 29.03 24.02
N LYS A 16 55.38 29.06 23.24
CA LYS A 16 55.37 28.74 21.80
C LYS A 16 54.94 27.29 21.55
N SER A 17 55.40 26.35 22.37
CA SER A 17 54.99 24.93 22.31
C SER A 17 53.50 24.77 22.61
N ILE A 18 53.00 25.39 23.69
CA ILE A 18 51.58 25.34 24.07
C ILE A 18 50.71 25.95 22.97
N LEU A 19 51.11 27.09 22.40
CA LEU A 19 50.37 27.71 21.30
C LEU A 19 50.31 26.79 20.08
N GLY A 20 51.40 26.12 19.73
CA GLY A 20 51.40 25.12 18.64
C GLY A 20 50.43 23.97 18.89
N GLU A 21 50.42 23.42 20.11
CA GLU A 21 49.49 22.35 20.49
C GLU A 21 48.03 22.82 20.49
N VAL A 22 47.75 24.00 21.05
CA VAL A 22 46.41 24.60 21.06
C VAL A 22 45.93 24.86 19.64
N THR A 23 46.78 25.37 18.75
CA THR A 23 46.44 25.55 17.33
C THR A 23 46.13 24.21 16.65
N SER A 24 46.94 23.16 16.89
CA SER A 24 46.67 21.82 16.34
C SER A 24 45.32 21.28 16.80
N ARG A 25 45.04 21.36 18.11
CA ARG A 25 43.77 20.90 18.70
C ARG A 25 42.59 21.73 18.22
N ALA A 26 42.76 23.03 18.00
CA ALA A 26 41.72 23.90 17.45
C ALA A 26 41.38 23.48 16.01
N THR A 27 42.37 23.26 15.15
CA THR A 27 42.14 22.81 13.76
C THR A 27 41.48 21.43 13.69
N GLU A 28 41.87 20.50 14.56
CA GLU A 28 41.20 19.19 14.69
C GLU A 28 39.74 19.33 15.15
N ALA A 29 39.48 20.21 16.13
CA ALA A 29 38.14 20.47 16.62
C ALA A 29 37.25 21.11 15.56
N GLU A 30 37.77 22.08 14.79
CA GLU A 30 37.07 22.70 13.65
C GLU A 30 36.72 21.68 12.57
N THR A 31 37.66 20.79 12.23
CA THR A 31 37.43 19.72 11.25
C THR A 31 36.34 18.76 11.72
N ARG A 32 36.39 18.37 13.01
CA ARG A 32 35.36 17.52 13.62
C ARG A 32 34.00 18.21 13.65
N ALA A 33 33.95 19.52 13.90
CA ALA A 33 32.71 20.29 13.90
C ALA A 33 32.08 20.34 12.50
N ARG A 34 32.87 20.62 11.46
CA ARG A 34 32.38 20.61 10.07
C ARG A 34 31.83 19.23 9.66
N GLN A 35 32.54 18.15 9.98
CA GLN A 35 32.07 16.79 9.68
C GLN A 35 30.79 16.43 10.44
N ALA A 36 30.62 16.94 11.67
CA ALA A 36 29.40 16.74 12.43
C ALA A 36 28.21 17.50 11.83
N GLU A 37 28.44 18.72 11.35
CA GLU A 37 27.45 19.54 10.66
C GLU A 37 26.97 18.87 9.35
N GLU A 38 27.90 18.44 8.49
CA GLU A 38 27.58 17.75 7.22
C GLU A 38 26.77 16.45 7.45
N LYS A 39 27.13 15.68 8.49
CA LYS A 39 26.34 14.49 8.89
C LYS A 39 24.97 14.88 9.41
N GLY A 40 24.87 15.98 10.15
CA GLY A 40 23.61 16.53 10.63
C GLY A 40 22.67 16.90 9.48
N ASP A 41 23.19 17.58 8.45
CA ASP A 41 22.43 17.96 7.26
C ASP A 41 21.97 16.74 6.45
N GLY A 42 22.82 15.72 6.33
CA GLY A 42 22.46 14.44 5.69
C GLY A 42 21.33 13.72 6.44
N LEU A 43 21.40 13.69 7.78
CA LEU A 43 20.33 13.12 8.61
C LEU A 43 19.03 13.93 8.53
N ALA A 44 19.10 15.26 8.54
CA ALA A 44 17.94 16.12 8.39
C ALA A 44 17.23 15.90 7.04
N THR A 45 18.00 15.75 5.97
CA THR A 45 17.48 15.43 4.64
C THR A 45 16.79 14.06 4.62
N SER A 46 17.43 13.02 5.17
CA SER A 46 16.85 11.68 5.26
C SER A 46 15.57 11.66 6.10
N LEU A 47 15.54 12.38 7.22
CA LEU A 47 14.34 12.50 8.06
C LEU A 47 13.19 13.17 7.31
N ALA A 48 13.46 14.24 6.55
CA ALA A 48 12.45 14.90 5.73
C ALA A 48 11.89 13.95 4.67
N GLN A 49 12.74 13.16 4.01
CA GLN A 49 12.33 12.16 3.04
C GLN A 49 11.42 11.10 3.66
N VAL A 50 11.85 10.46 4.75
CA VAL A 50 11.05 9.44 5.47
C VAL A 50 9.72 10.01 5.95
N THR A 51 9.70 11.27 6.41
CA THR A 51 8.46 11.94 6.84
C THR A 51 7.48 12.12 5.68
N ASN A 52 7.98 12.55 4.51
CA ASN A 52 7.17 12.71 3.31
C ASN A 52 6.65 11.36 2.78
N ASP A 53 7.50 10.34 2.77
CA ASP A 53 7.16 8.99 2.34
C ASP A 53 6.08 8.38 3.25
N HIS A 54 6.26 8.51 4.57
CA HIS A 54 5.27 8.09 5.55
C HIS A 54 3.94 8.82 5.37
N ALA A 55 3.96 10.15 5.22
CA ALA A 55 2.74 10.94 5.01
C ALA A 55 1.99 10.48 3.74
N TRP A 56 2.71 10.24 2.65
CA TRP A 56 2.15 9.74 1.41
C TRP A 56 1.52 8.34 1.59
N MET A 57 2.22 7.41 2.25
CA MET A 57 1.71 6.07 2.53
C MET A 57 0.45 6.11 3.41
N CYS A 58 0.40 6.97 4.44
CA CYS A 58 -0.79 7.15 5.27
C CYS A 58 -1.98 7.68 4.46
N GLN A 59 -1.75 8.59 3.53
CA GLN A 59 -2.82 9.21 2.75
C GLN A 59 -3.30 8.35 1.58
N HIS A 60 -2.44 7.49 1.05
CA HIS A 60 -2.66 6.86 -0.25
C HIS A 60 -2.49 5.35 -0.26
N GLY A 61 -1.66 4.78 0.62
CA GLY A 61 -1.28 3.36 0.58
C GLY A 61 -2.48 2.43 0.69
N ILE A 62 -3.29 2.55 1.74
CA ILE A 62 -4.46 1.68 1.95
C ILE A 62 -5.47 1.85 0.81
N ARG A 63 -5.76 3.09 0.41
CA ARG A 63 -6.72 3.38 -0.65
C ARG A 63 -6.33 2.68 -1.95
N HIS A 64 -5.09 2.83 -2.37
CA HIS A 64 -4.63 2.24 -3.63
C HIS A 64 -4.52 0.72 -3.61
N ILE A 65 -4.20 0.12 -2.46
CA ILE A 65 -4.27 -1.34 -2.28
C ILE A 65 -5.72 -1.81 -2.43
N VAL A 66 -6.68 -1.12 -1.79
CA VAL A 66 -8.11 -1.45 -1.90
C VAL A 66 -8.60 -1.28 -3.34
N GLU A 67 -8.27 -0.19 -4.01
CA GLU A 67 -8.59 0.03 -5.43
C GLU A 67 -8.04 -1.12 -6.30
N ALA A 68 -6.77 -1.50 -6.12
CA ALA A 68 -6.16 -2.60 -6.85
C ALA A 68 -6.86 -3.97 -6.64
N ILE A 69 -7.47 -4.19 -5.47
CA ILE A 69 -8.27 -5.39 -5.18
C ILE A 69 -9.66 -5.28 -5.83
N LEU A 70 -10.33 -4.14 -5.65
CA LEU A 70 -11.70 -3.95 -6.11
C LEU A 70 -11.79 -3.93 -7.64
N ASP A 71 -10.82 -3.29 -8.29
CA ASP A 71 -10.74 -3.14 -9.75
C ASP A 71 -10.11 -4.37 -10.43
N ALA A 72 -9.65 -5.36 -9.67
CA ALA A 72 -9.09 -6.58 -10.24
C ALA A 72 -10.18 -7.33 -11.03
N PRO A 73 -9.91 -7.72 -12.30
CA PRO A 73 -10.88 -8.45 -13.11
C PRO A 73 -11.25 -9.81 -12.50
N GLU A 74 -10.32 -10.43 -11.76
CA GLU A 74 -10.56 -11.66 -11.00
C GLU A 74 -11.63 -11.45 -9.93
N ASN A 75 -11.56 -10.33 -9.20
CA ASN A 75 -12.51 -9.98 -8.16
C ASN A 75 -13.90 -9.68 -8.76
N ALA A 76 -13.94 -8.86 -9.82
CA ALA A 76 -15.19 -8.55 -10.53
C ALA A 76 -15.87 -9.82 -11.07
N THR A 77 -15.09 -10.74 -11.65
CA THR A 77 -15.59 -12.01 -12.18
C THR A 77 -16.10 -12.91 -11.05
N GLY A 78 -15.34 -13.04 -9.96
CA GLY A 78 -15.72 -13.86 -8.81
C GLY A 78 -17.00 -13.38 -8.13
N VAL A 79 -17.13 -12.07 -7.88
CA VAL A 79 -18.36 -11.48 -7.33
C VAL A 79 -19.55 -11.69 -8.27
N THR A 80 -19.35 -11.54 -9.58
CA THR A 80 -20.41 -11.73 -10.57
C THR A 80 -20.92 -13.16 -10.57
N ASP A 81 -20.02 -14.16 -10.60
CA ASP A 81 -20.42 -15.56 -10.55
C ASP A 81 -21.13 -15.89 -9.23
N MET A 82 -20.58 -15.49 -8.08
CA MET A 82 -21.25 -15.67 -6.79
C MET A 82 -22.67 -15.09 -6.77
N ASN A 83 -22.85 -13.88 -7.30
CA ASN A 83 -24.16 -13.23 -7.34
C ASN A 83 -25.15 -14.01 -8.23
N VAL A 84 -24.71 -14.46 -9.40
CA VAL A 84 -25.54 -15.29 -10.30
C VAL A 84 -25.94 -16.59 -9.60
N ARG A 85 -25.00 -17.29 -8.96
CA ARG A 85 -25.28 -18.55 -8.24
C ARG A 85 -26.20 -18.35 -7.04
N ALA A 86 -25.99 -17.27 -6.27
CA ALA A 86 -26.87 -16.89 -5.17
C ALA A 86 -28.30 -16.66 -5.64
N CYS A 87 -28.47 -15.92 -6.74
CA CYS A 87 -29.79 -15.71 -7.35
C CYS A 87 -30.44 -17.02 -7.79
N GLN A 88 -29.70 -17.90 -8.48
CA GLN A 88 -30.23 -19.20 -8.93
C GLN A 88 -30.68 -20.06 -7.75
N SER A 89 -29.86 -20.13 -6.70
CA SER A 89 -30.19 -20.86 -5.47
C SER A 89 -31.44 -20.29 -4.78
N GLY A 90 -31.48 -18.97 -4.60
CA GLY A 90 -32.63 -18.28 -4.02
C GLY A 90 -33.91 -18.41 -4.85
N PHE A 91 -33.82 -18.40 -6.19
CA PHE A 91 -34.98 -18.62 -7.05
C PHE A 91 -35.52 -20.05 -6.93
N LYS A 92 -34.64 -21.06 -6.87
CA LYS A 92 -35.06 -22.45 -6.68
C LYS A 92 -35.74 -22.65 -5.33
N ASP A 93 -35.15 -22.13 -4.25
CA ASP A 93 -35.74 -22.22 -2.91
C ASP A 93 -37.09 -21.49 -2.83
N GLY A 94 -37.16 -20.27 -3.38
CA GLY A 94 -38.40 -19.50 -3.45
C GLY A 94 -39.50 -20.21 -4.25
N TYR A 95 -39.16 -20.84 -5.37
CA TYR A 95 -40.10 -21.62 -6.18
C TYR A 95 -40.63 -22.83 -5.40
N ASN A 96 -39.74 -23.59 -4.74
CA ASN A 96 -40.12 -24.73 -3.91
C ASN A 96 -41.01 -24.32 -2.73
N LYS A 97 -40.71 -23.18 -2.10
CA LYS A 97 -41.54 -22.61 -1.04
C LYS A 97 -42.93 -22.23 -1.55
N CYS A 98 -43.02 -21.66 -2.75
CA CYS A 98 -44.30 -21.37 -3.40
C CYS A 98 -45.10 -22.65 -3.63
N LEU A 99 -44.49 -23.68 -4.22
CA LEU A 99 -45.12 -25.00 -4.43
C LEU A 99 -45.68 -25.58 -3.13
N ASN A 100 -44.88 -25.55 -2.06
CA ASN A 100 -45.29 -26.02 -0.73
C ASN A 100 -46.49 -25.24 -0.16
N ASN A 101 -46.59 -23.94 -0.45
CA ASN A 101 -47.69 -23.11 0.02
C ASN A 101 -48.98 -23.28 -0.81
N VAL A 102 -48.88 -23.53 -2.12
CA VAL A 102 -50.06 -23.64 -2.99
C VAL A 102 -50.63 -25.06 -3.04
N ASN A 103 -49.80 -26.09 -2.96
CA ASN A 103 -50.22 -27.49 -3.04
C ASN A 103 -51.35 -27.89 -2.07
N PRO A 104 -51.44 -27.38 -0.83
CA PRO A 104 -52.56 -27.67 0.07
C PRO A 104 -53.94 -27.25 -0.47
N PHE A 105 -53.99 -26.28 -1.38
CA PHE A 105 -55.24 -25.71 -1.90
C PHE A 105 -55.72 -26.36 -3.21
N PHE A 106 -54.86 -27.12 -3.89
CA PHE A 106 -55.18 -27.72 -5.19
C PHE A 106 -55.06 -29.24 -5.12
N SER A 107 -56.09 -29.95 -5.61
CA SER A 107 -56.08 -31.42 -5.72
C SER A 107 -55.01 -31.96 -6.68
N SER A 108 -54.42 -31.10 -7.51
CA SER A 108 -53.25 -31.38 -8.34
C SER A 108 -51.97 -31.10 -7.56
N ARG A 109 -51.05 -32.06 -7.52
CA ARG A 109 -49.70 -31.86 -6.96
C ARG A 109 -48.86 -31.09 -7.96
N PHE A 110 -48.69 -29.78 -7.76
CA PHE A 110 -47.65 -29.05 -8.49
C PHE A 110 -46.29 -29.56 -8.03
N THR A 111 -45.46 -29.95 -8.99
CA THR A 111 -44.10 -30.45 -8.80
C THR A 111 -43.10 -29.44 -9.34
N ASP A 112 -41.82 -29.62 -9.01
CA ASP A 112 -40.74 -28.78 -9.50
C ASP A 112 -40.31 -29.11 -10.94
N GLU A 113 -40.93 -30.10 -11.59
CA GLU A 113 -40.59 -30.61 -12.94
C GLU A 113 -40.61 -29.52 -14.02
N ARG A 114 -41.44 -28.48 -13.85
CA ARG A 114 -41.52 -27.34 -14.77
C ARG A 114 -40.56 -26.20 -14.43
N SER A 115 -39.82 -26.32 -13.34
CA SER A 115 -38.80 -25.34 -12.96
C SER A 115 -37.63 -25.41 -13.92
N GLY A 116 -37.10 -24.24 -14.31
CA GLY A 116 -35.83 -24.15 -15.03
C GLY A 116 -34.62 -24.67 -14.24
N PHE A 117 -34.80 -24.91 -12.93
CA PHE A 117 -33.79 -25.46 -12.02
C PHE A 117 -34.13 -26.89 -11.56
N HIS A 118 -35.06 -27.57 -12.24
CA HIS A 118 -35.41 -28.95 -11.92
C HIS A 118 -34.17 -29.86 -12.03
N GLY A 119 -33.89 -30.63 -10.98
CA GLY A 119 -32.74 -31.53 -10.92
C GLY A 119 -31.36 -30.84 -10.85
N VAL A 120 -31.29 -29.50 -10.82
CA VAL A 120 -30.03 -28.75 -10.73
C VAL A 120 -29.69 -28.50 -9.27
N ASP A 121 -28.49 -28.88 -8.82
CA ASP A 121 -28.03 -28.53 -7.47
C ASP A 121 -27.49 -27.09 -7.42
N THR A 122 -28.41 -26.14 -7.21
CA THR A 122 -28.08 -24.71 -7.15
C THR A 122 -27.45 -24.30 -5.82
N GLU A 123 -27.67 -25.06 -4.75
CA GLU A 123 -27.12 -24.76 -3.43
C GLU A 123 -25.63 -25.15 -3.38
N ASP A 124 -25.30 -26.36 -3.81
CA ASP A 124 -23.90 -26.80 -3.93
C ASP A 124 -23.13 -25.94 -4.94
N ALA A 125 -23.77 -25.54 -6.05
CA ALA A 125 -23.14 -24.64 -7.02
C ALA A 125 -22.84 -23.24 -6.43
N PHE A 126 -23.71 -22.73 -5.56
CA PHE A 126 -23.44 -21.49 -4.84
C PHE A 126 -22.33 -21.67 -3.80
N GLY A 127 -22.34 -22.77 -3.04
CA GLY A 127 -21.26 -23.10 -2.11
C GLY A 127 -19.90 -23.18 -2.79
N ALA A 128 -19.81 -23.87 -3.93
CA ALA A 128 -18.59 -23.96 -4.73
C ALA A 128 -18.11 -22.60 -5.24
N ALA A 129 -19.01 -21.70 -5.63
CA ALA A 129 -18.65 -20.35 -6.06
C ALA A 129 -18.11 -19.49 -4.90
N VAL A 130 -18.69 -19.62 -3.71
CA VAL A 130 -18.19 -18.97 -2.49
C VAL A 130 -16.79 -19.48 -2.14
N ASP A 131 -16.57 -20.80 -2.20
CA ASP A 131 -15.26 -21.39 -1.95
C ASP A 131 -14.23 -20.92 -3.00
N ALA A 132 -14.61 -20.85 -4.27
CA ALA A 132 -13.74 -20.34 -5.33
C ALA A 132 -13.37 -18.86 -5.10
N TYR A 133 -14.33 -18.03 -4.67
CA TYR A 133 -14.08 -16.62 -4.36
C TYR A 133 -13.19 -16.43 -3.13
N ASN A 134 -13.41 -17.20 -2.06
CA ASN A 134 -12.60 -17.12 -0.85
C ASN A 134 -11.14 -17.55 -1.08
N ASN A 135 -10.90 -18.42 -2.07
CA ASN A 135 -9.58 -18.87 -2.48
C ASN A 135 -9.04 -18.12 -3.71
N LEU A 136 -9.65 -16.98 -4.07
CA LEU A 136 -9.28 -16.22 -5.24
C LEU A 136 -7.88 -15.61 -5.10
N SER A 137 -7.03 -15.86 -6.10
CA SER A 137 -5.72 -15.24 -6.21
C SER A 137 -5.81 -13.95 -7.02
N ILE A 138 -5.43 -12.83 -6.42
CA ILE A 138 -5.39 -11.51 -7.10
C ILE A 138 -3.93 -11.18 -7.46
N PRO A 139 -3.53 -11.22 -8.75
CA PRO A 139 -2.15 -10.99 -9.19
C PRO A 139 -1.58 -9.63 -8.76
N ALA A 140 -2.43 -8.61 -8.63
CA ALA A 140 -2.01 -7.28 -8.18
C ALA A 140 -1.41 -7.30 -6.77
N LEU A 141 -1.91 -8.16 -5.87
CA LEU A 141 -1.40 -8.27 -4.50
C LEU A 141 0.03 -8.82 -4.47
N TYR A 142 0.32 -9.85 -5.25
CA TYR A 142 1.67 -10.39 -5.37
C TYR A 142 2.67 -9.38 -5.92
N ARG A 143 2.23 -8.51 -6.83
CA ARG A 143 3.08 -7.42 -7.35
C ARG A 143 3.36 -6.37 -6.29
N ILE A 144 2.36 -5.99 -5.51
CA ILE A 144 2.51 -5.04 -4.40
C ILE A 144 3.48 -5.62 -3.36
N GLU A 145 3.31 -6.87 -2.98
CA GLU A 145 4.19 -7.56 -2.02
C GLU A 145 5.65 -7.59 -2.51
N ALA A 146 5.88 -8.01 -3.75
CA ALA A 146 7.22 -8.03 -4.34
C ALA A 146 7.90 -6.64 -4.38
N TRP A 147 7.12 -5.57 -4.42
CA TRP A 147 7.66 -4.20 -4.44
C TRP A 147 8.00 -3.67 -3.06
N LEU A 148 7.30 -4.12 -2.02
CA LEU A 148 7.61 -3.78 -0.64
C LEU A 148 8.97 -4.33 -0.18
N GLU A 149 9.52 -5.34 -0.86
CA GLU A 149 10.83 -5.92 -0.56
C GLU A 149 12.03 -5.10 -1.08
N VAL A 150 11.79 -4.02 -1.84
CA VAL A 150 12.85 -3.20 -2.47
C VAL A 150 13.09 -1.91 -1.66
N GLU A 151 14.34 -1.43 -1.57
CA GLU A 151 14.70 -0.21 -0.81
C GLU A 151 13.89 1.04 -1.23
N ASP A 152 13.61 1.21 -2.53
CA ASP A 152 12.86 2.36 -3.07
C ASP A 152 11.35 2.05 -3.26
N TYR A 153 10.75 1.24 -2.38
CA TYR A 153 9.37 0.76 -2.57
C TYR A 153 8.34 1.90 -2.72
N VAL A 154 8.51 3.02 -2.00
CA VAL A 154 7.55 4.13 -2.02
C VAL A 154 7.52 4.81 -3.39
N ASP A 155 8.67 5.04 -4.01
CA ASP A 155 8.75 5.65 -5.34
C ASP A 155 8.19 4.72 -6.43
N ARG A 156 8.42 3.42 -6.29
CA ARG A 156 7.79 2.42 -7.15
C ARG A 156 6.27 2.47 -6.99
N LEU A 157 5.75 2.39 -5.77
CA LEU A 157 4.30 2.48 -5.50
C LEU A 157 3.70 3.77 -6.05
N ARG A 158 4.40 4.91 -5.93
CA ARG A 158 3.99 6.17 -6.56
C ARG A 158 3.87 6.03 -8.07
N MET A 159 4.86 5.45 -8.75
CA MET A 159 4.80 5.22 -10.19
C MET A 159 3.61 4.34 -10.58
N LEU A 160 3.38 3.23 -9.88
CA LEU A 160 2.25 2.32 -10.19
C LEU A 160 0.91 3.01 -10.04
N PHE A 161 0.67 3.68 -8.90
CA PHE A 161 -0.63 4.27 -8.63
C PHE A 161 -0.87 5.60 -9.38
N ASN A 162 0.19 6.34 -9.74
CA ASN A 162 0.05 7.51 -10.61
C ASN A 162 -0.14 7.11 -12.08
N SER A 163 0.57 6.10 -12.57
CA SER A 163 0.40 5.60 -13.94
C SER A 163 -0.99 4.99 -14.20
N ALA A 164 -1.65 4.46 -13.16
CA ALA A 164 -3.02 3.97 -13.24
C ALA A 164 -4.05 5.07 -13.52
N LYS A 165 -3.77 6.33 -13.15
CA LYS A 165 -4.69 7.47 -13.36
C LYS A 165 -4.58 8.14 -14.73
N GLU A 166 -3.50 7.93 -15.46
CA GLU A 166 -3.31 8.55 -16.80
C GLU A 166 -3.95 7.74 -17.94
N GLY A 167 -4.62 6.62 -17.61
CA GLY A 167 -5.35 5.76 -18.55
C GLY A 167 -6.83 6.10 -18.76
N GLU A 168 -7.43 6.96 -17.93
CA GLU A 168 -8.76 7.53 -18.21
C GLU A 168 -8.63 8.72 -19.17
N GLY A 169 -8.20 8.41 -20.39
CA GLY A 169 -8.30 9.33 -21.51
C GLY A 169 -9.76 9.52 -21.87
N THR A 170 -10.27 10.73 -21.64
CA THR A 170 -11.46 11.27 -22.28
C THR A 170 -11.30 11.19 -23.80
N SER A 171 -11.77 10.10 -24.39
CA SER A 171 -12.14 10.05 -25.80
C SER A 171 -13.57 10.56 -25.93
N ASP A 172 -13.71 11.77 -26.47
CA ASP A 172 -14.70 12.16 -27.50
C ASP A 172 -14.40 13.63 -27.84
N ALA A 173 -13.49 13.88 -28.78
CA ALA A 173 -13.73 13.97 -30.21
C ALA A 173 -14.55 15.22 -30.60
N ASN A 174 -13.83 16.30 -30.94
CA ASN A 174 -14.31 17.27 -31.93
C ASN A 174 -14.25 16.60 -33.32
N VAL A 175 -15.39 16.48 -34.00
CA VAL A 175 -15.46 16.46 -35.47
C VAL A 175 -16.69 17.29 -35.88
N GLU A 176 -16.36 18.46 -36.43
CA GLU A 176 -17.10 19.32 -37.38
C GLU A 176 -18.55 19.76 -37.09
#